data_AF-A0A1U7PKU4-F1
#
_entry.id   AF-A0A1U7PKU4-F1
#
_cell.length_a   1.000
_cell.length_b   1.000
_cell.length_c   1.000
_cell.angle_alpha   90.00
_cell.angle_beta   90.00
_cell.angle_gamma   90.00
#
_symmetry.space_group_name_H-M   'P 1'
#
loop_
_entity.id
_entity.type
_entity.pdbx_description
1 polymer ?
#
loop_
_entity_poly.entity_id
_entity_poly.type
_entity_poly.pdbx_seq_one_letter_code
_entity_poly.pdbx_strand_id
1 'polypeptide(L)'
;MNAFKKQREIIKDSASETKHNWKAIRQGGGKKEGTKMFGLFCFSAVFFVTYVAICYVTVLFALVGVFGGLYLSFTSSPYYLYLLLLPVFSMAVLTIAGSLWRVVYPTYKKEYIKETGLDGASL
;
A
#
# COMPACT_ATOMS: atom_id res chain seq x y z
N MET A 1 11.81 -7.37 14.60
CA MET A 1 10.37 -7.23 14.32
C MET A 1 10.12 -7.55 12.84
N ASN A 2 9.53 -8.71 12.52
CA ASN A 2 9.43 -9.25 11.15
C ASN A 2 8.81 -8.24 10.17
N ALA A 3 9.48 -8.01 9.02
CA ALA A 3 8.99 -7.12 7.95
C ALA A 3 7.55 -7.45 7.55
N PHE A 4 7.18 -8.73 7.57
CA PHE A 4 5.83 -9.21 7.30
C PHE A 4 4.77 -8.69 8.29
N LYS A 5 5.09 -8.57 9.58
CA LYS A 5 4.17 -8.01 10.59
C LYS A 5 3.93 -6.52 10.31
N LYS A 6 4.98 -5.77 9.99
CA LYS A 6 4.90 -4.34 9.65
C LYS A 6 4.05 -4.08 8.41
N GLN A 7 4.17 -4.93 7.39
CA GLN A 7 3.39 -4.82 6.14
C GLN A 7 1.92 -5.17 6.39
N ARG A 8 1.65 -6.19 7.22
CA ARG A 8 0.28 -6.56 7.63
C ARG A 8 -0.42 -5.46 8.43
N GLU A 9 0.31 -4.76 9.30
CA GLU A 9 -0.21 -3.60 10.04
C GLU A 9 -0.63 -2.48 9.08
N ILE A 10 0.21 -2.13 8.10
CA ILE A 10 -0.10 -1.10 7.10
C ILE A 10 -1.41 -1.43 6.35
N ILE A 11 -1.57 -2.69 5.91
CA ILE A 11 -2.79 -3.14 5.23
C ILE A 11 -4.01 -3.01 6.13
N LYS A 12 -3.90 -3.44 7.39
CA LYS A 12 -5.00 -3.38 8.36
C LYS A 12 -5.40 -1.94 8.67
N ASP A 13 -4.42 -1.06 8.88
CA ASP A 13 -4.64 0.35 9.19
C ASP A 13 -5.28 1.09 8.01
N SER A 14 -4.81 0.82 6.79
CA SER A 14 -5.36 1.42 5.58
C SER A 14 -6.80 0.97 5.31
N ALA A 15 -7.09 -0.31 5.55
CA ALA A 15 -8.43 -0.88 5.39
C ALA A 15 -9.40 -0.38 6.47
N SER A 16 -8.95 -0.26 7.72
CA SER A 16 -9.76 0.26 8.82
C SER A 16 -10.08 1.74 8.63
N GLU A 17 -9.11 2.57 8.22
CA GLU A 17 -9.32 3.97 7.89
C GLU A 17 -10.28 4.14 6.72
N THR A 18 -10.09 3.38 5.64
CA THR A 18 -10.99 3.45 4.47
C THR A 18 -12.43 3.08 4.85
N LYS A 19 -12.62 2.07 5.70
CA LYS A 19 -13.94 1.69 6.23
C LYS A 19 -14.52 2.76 7.16
N HIS A 20 -13.70 3.37 8.00
CA HIS A 20 -14.11 4.43 8.92
C HIS A 20 -14.56 5.68 8.15
N ASN A 21 -13.74 6.13 7.20
CA ASN A 21 -14.03 7.27 6.33
C ASN A 21 -15.29 7.04 5.49
N TRP A 22 -15.50 5.83 4.95
CA TRP A 22 -16.72 5.48 4.24
C TRP A 22 -17.98 5.56 5.13
N LYS A 23 -17.87 5.07 6.37
CA LYS A 23 -18.98 5.12 7.33
C LYS A 23 -19.28 6.57 7.72
N ALA A 24 -18.25 7.41 7.90
CA ALA A 24 -18.39 8.82 8.17
C ALA A 24 -19.10 9.57 7.02
N ILE A 25 -18.72 9.32 5.75
CA ILE A 25 -19.41 9.86 4.56
C ILE A 25 -20.89 9.46 4.55
N ARG A 26 -21.19 8.21 4.92
CA ARG A 26 -22.56 7.68 4.89
C ARG A 26 -23.43 8.18 6.04
N GLN A 27 -22.84 8.56 7.17
CA GLN A 27 -23.55 8.92 8.40
C GLN A 27 -23.55 10.44 8.69
N GLY A 28 -22.58 11.20 8.18
CA GLY A 28 -22.40 12.61 8.52
C GLY A 28 -22.00 13.46 7.33
N GLY A 29 -22.77 14.53 7.11
CA GLY A 29 -22.29 15.72 6.41
C GLY A 29 -23.17 16.16 5.25
N GLY A 30 -23.65 17.40 5.32
CA GLY A 30 -24.21 18.11 4.16
C GLY A 30 -23.20 18.18 3.00
N LYS A 31 -23.66 18.55 1.80
CA LYS A 31 -22.90 18.51 0.52
C LYS A 31 -21.41 18.96 0.63
N LYS A 32 -21.12 19.96 1.47
CA LYS A 32 -19.77 20.54 1.64
C LYS A 32 -18.81 19.68 2.50
N GLU A 33 -19.29 19.01 3.55
CA GLU A 33 -18.48 18.10 4.38
C GLU A 33 -18.31 16.74 3.72
N GLY A 34 -19.36 16.22 3.07
CA GLY A 34 -19.30 14.96 2.33
C GLY A 34 -18.25 14.98 1.22
N THR A 35 -18.06 16.12 0.53
CA THR A 35 -17.03 16.27 -0.51
C THR A 35 -15.61 16.21 0.05
N LYS A 36 -15.37 16.82 1.22
CA LYS A 36 -14.06 16.81 1.90
C LYS A 36 -13.70 15.42 2.43
N MET A 37 -14.67 14.75 3.06
CA MET A 37 -14.54 13.36 3.53
C MET A 37 -14.34 12.38 2.37
N PHE A 38 -15.01 12.60 1.23
CA PHE A 38 -14.85 11.78 0.02
C PHE A 38 -13.42 11.87 -0.53
N GLY A 39 -12.79 13.05 -0.51
CA GLY A 39 -11.38 13.18 -0.89
C GLY A 39 -10.44 12.37 0.01
N LEU A 40 -10.70 12.36 1.33
CA LEU A 40 -9.91 11.60 2.31
C LEU A 40 -10.07 10.08 2.12
N PHE A 41 -11.29 9.62 1.81
CA PHE A 41 -11.57 8.24 1.43
C PHE A 41 -10.91 7.85 0.09
N CYS A 42 -11.02 8.70 -0.93
CA CYS A 42 -10.45 8.41 -2.24
C CYS A 42 -8.92 8.31 -2.15
N PHE A 43 -8.30 9.21 -1.38
CA PHE A 43 -6.87 9.18 -1.12
C PHE A 43 -6.45 7.90 -0.38
N SER A 44 -7.12 7.54 0.72
CA SER A 44 -6.81 6.30 1.46
C SER A 44 -7.01 5.05 0.60
N ALA A 45 -8.03 5.04 -0.26
CA ALA A 45 -8.31 3.94 -1.18
C ALA A 45 -7.26 3.82 -2.30
N VAL A 46 -6.86 4.93 -2.94
CA VAL A 46 -5.82 4.94 -3.98
C VAL A 46 -4.49 4.46 -3.41
N PHE A 47 -4.13 4.96 -2.23
CA PHE A 47 -2.97 4.50 -1.50
C PHE A 47 -3.10 2.98 -1.25
N PHE A 48 -4.22 2.51 -0.68
CA PHE A 48 -4.40 1.09 -0.37
C PHE A 48 -4.25 0.19 -1.61
N VAL A 49 -4.91 0.55 -2.71
CA VAL A 49 -4.86 -0.19 -3.97
C VAL A 49 -3.43 -0.21 -4.53
N THR A 50 -2.73 0.92 -4.49
CA THR A 50 -1.33 1.01 -4.94
C THR A 50 -0.44 0.07 -4.14
N TYR A 51 -0.60 0.04 -2.82
CA TYR A 51 0.18 -0.84 -1.95
C TYR A 51 -0.14 -2.32 -2.17
N VAL A 52 -1.42 -2.67 -2.36
CA VAL A 52 -1.84 -4.04 -2.69
C VAL A 52 -1.28 -4.45 -4.06
N ALA A 53 -1.28 -3.56 -5.05
CA ALA A 53 -0.68 -3.83 -6.36
C ALA A 53 0.83 -4.09 -6.25
N ILE A 54 1.56 -3.30 -5.45
CA ILE A 54 2.99 -3.53 -5.19
C ILE A 54 3.22 -4.89 -4.52
N CYS A 55 2.39 -5.26 -3.53
CA CYS A 55 2.44 -6.58 -2.91
C CYS A 55 2.21 -7.70 -3.93
N TYR A 56 1.23 -7.55 -4.82
CA TYR A 56 0.93 -8.52 -5.87
C TYR A 56 2.10 -8.71 -6.84
N VAL A 57 2.66 -7.60 -7.36
CA VAL A 57 3.84 -7.63 -8.24
C VAL A 57 5.04 -8.26 -7.54
N THR A 58 5.23 -7.99 -6.25
CA THR A 58 6.29 -8.58 -5.43
C THR A 58 6.16 -10.10 -5.38
N VAL A 59 4.95 -10.62 -5.12
CA VAL A 59 4.70 -12.07 -5.11
C VAL A 59 4.95 -12.68 -6.49
N LEU A 60 4.51 -12.03 -7.57
CA LEU A 60 4.77 -12.51 -8.93
C LEU A 60 6.27 -12.56 -9.23
N PHE A 61 7.03 -11.53 -8.87
CA PHE A 61 8.48 -11.51 -9.08
C PHE A 61 9.19 -12.58 -8.24
N ALA A 62 8.71 -12.84 -7.02
CA ALA A 62 9.22 -13.95 -6.21
C ALA A 62 8.95 -15.30 -6.88
N LEU A 63 7.73 -15.53 -7.37
CA LEU A 63 7.35 -16.78 -8.05
C LEU A 63 8.13 -16.98 -9.35
N VAL A 64 8.17 -15.97 -10.22
CA VAL A 64 8.90 -16.03 -11.50
C VAL A 64 10.40 -16.17 -11.26
N GLY A 65 10.96 -15.44 -10.29
CA GLY A 65 12.37 -15.51 -9.98
C GLY A 65 12.80 -16.86 -9.43
N VAL A 66 12.01 -17.46 -8.55
CA VAL A 66 12.31 -18.78 -7.97
C VAL A 66 12.00 -19.91 -8.95
N PHE A 67 10.75 -20.04 -9.39
CA PHE A 67 10.35 -21.16 -10.24
C PHE A 67 10.90 -21.03 -11.65
N GLY A 68 10.80 -19.84 -12.25
CA GLY A 68 11.33 -19.57 -13.58
C GLY A 68 12.86 -19.62 -13.60
N GLY A 69 13.51 -19.02 -12.59
CA GLY A 69 14.97 -19.08 -12.46
C GLY A 69 15.49 -20.51 -12.33
N LEU A 70 14.92 -21.32 -11.42
CA LEU A 70 15.34 -22.71 -11.25
C LEU A 70 15.04 -23.55 -12.50
N TYR A 71 13.81 -23.49 -13.03
CA TYR A 71 13.41 -24.27 -14.20
C TYR A 71 14.33 -23.99 -15.41
N LEU A 72 14.49 -22.71 -15.79
CA LEU A 72 15.32 -22.31 -16.93
C LEU A 72 16.80 -22.58 -16.72
N SER A 73 17.27 -22.58 -15.47
CA SER A 73 18.66 -22.91 -15.15
C SER A 73 18.99 -24.37 -15.40
N PHE A 74 18.05 -25.27 -15.12
CA PHE A 74 18.20 -26.71 -15.37
C PHE A 74 17.93 -27.10 -16.83
N THR A 75 17.02 -26.40 -17.52
CA THR A 75 16.63 -26.77 -18.90
C THR A 75 17.44 -26.08 -19.99
N SER A 76 17.94 -24.87 -19.75
CA SER A 76 18.47 -24.02 -20.82
C SER A 76 19.89 -23.55 -20.56
N SER A 77 20.12 -22.83 -19.45
CA SER A 77 21.44 -22.27 -19.14
C SER A 77 21.55 -21.82 -17.68
N PRO A 78 22.68 -22.06 -16.99
CA PRO A 78 22.84 -21.64 -15.60
C PRO A 78 22.78 -20.11 -15.40
N TYR A 79 22.92 -19.30 -16.46
CA TYR A 79 22.74 -17.84 -16.37
C TYR A 79 21.34 -17.44 -15.93
N TYR A 80 20.32 -18.29 -16.13
CA TYR A 80 18.98 -18.02 -15.63
C TYR A 80 18.89 -18.03 -14.09
N LEU A 81 19.94 -18.46 -13.37
CA LEU A 81 20.01 -18.31 -11.91
C LEU A 81 20.02 -16.84 -11.49
N TYR A 82 20.40 -15.90 -12.36
CA TYR A 82 20.28 -14.47 -12.07
C TYR A 82 18.82 -14.04 -11.85
N LEU A 83 17.83 -14.79 -12.36
CA LEU A 83 16.42 -14.54 -12.04
C LEU A 83 16.11 -14.73 -10.55
N LEU A 84 16.92 -15.49 -9.80
CA LEU A 84 16.80 -15.59 -8.33
C LEU A 84 17.15 -14.29 -7.59
N LEU A 85 17.64 -13.26 -8.30
CA LEU A 85 17.77 -11.91 -7.76
C LEU A 85 16.45 -11.13 -7.78
N LEU A 86 15.46 -11.50 -8.61
CA LEU A 86 14.15 -10.84 -8.64
C LEU A 86 13.41 -10.87 -7.28
N PRO A 87 13.36 -11.99 -6.54
CA PRO A 87 12.77 -12.03 -5.20
C PRO A 87 13.47 -11.05 -4.25
N VAL A 88 14.80 -10.95 -4.29
CA VAL A 88 15.57 -10.02 -3.45
C VAL A 88 15.25 -8.58 -3.81
N PHE A 89 15.24 -8.25 -5.10
CA PHE A 89 14.85 -6.93 -5.60
C PHE A 89 13.41 -6.58 -5.21
N SER A 90 12.48 -7.53 -5.32
CA SER A 90 11.07 -7.32 -4.96
C SER A 90 10.89 -7.00 -3.47
N MET A 91 11.67 -7.64 -2.60
CA MET A 91 11.65 -7.35 -1.16
C MET A 91 12.20 -5.96 -0.85
N ALA A 92 13.21 -5.49 -1.61
CA ALA A 92 13.71 -4.12 -1.50
C ALA A 92 12.62 -3.11 -1.91
N VAL A 93 11.95 -3.33 -3.04
CA VAL A 93 10.83 -2.49 -3.50
C VAL A 93 9.71 -2.43 -2.47
N LEU A 94 9.31 -3.58 -1.91
CA LEU A 94 8.26 -3.66 -0.88
C LEU A 94 8.66 -2.89 0.40
N THR A 95 9.94 -2.92 0.76
CA THR A 95 10.48 -2.20 1.92
C THR A 95 10.49 -0.69 1.69
N ILE A 96 10.87 -0.24 0.50
CA ILE A 96 10.84 1.17 0.11
C ILE A 96 9.39 1.67 0.08
N ALA A 97 8.48 0.92 -0.55
CA ALA A 97 7.06 1.26 -0.61
C ALA A 97 6.44 1.37 0.79
N GLY A 98 6.71 0.43 1.69
CA GLY A 98 6.24 0.49 3.08
C GLY A 98 6.86 1.64 3.89
N SER A 99 8.08 2.07 3.54
CA SER A 99 8.73 3.22 4.19
C SER A 99 8.14 4.55 3.70
N LEU A 100 7.99 4.70 2.38
CA LEU A 100 7.31 5.83 1.76
C LEU A 100 5.89 5.97 2.29
N TRP A 101 5.17 4.86 2.45
CA TRP A 101 3.86 4.87 3.08
C TRP A 101 3.86 5.54 4.45
N ARG A 102 4.75 5.08 5.35
CA ARG A 102 4.81 5.57 6.72
C ARG A 102 5.23 7.03 6.84
N VAL A 103 5.89 7.60 5.84
CA VAL A 103 6.35 9.00 5.86
C VAL A 103 5.37 9.90 5.12
N VAL A 104 5.01 9.53 3.89
CA VAL A 104 4.24 10.37 2.97
C VAL A 104 2.76 10.38 3.34
N TYR A 105 2.17 9.21 3.60
CA TYR A 105 0.74 9.10 3.88
C TYR A 105 0.28 9.92 5.11
N PRO A 106 0.91 9.81 6.30
CA PRO A 106 0.48 10.60 7.46
C PRO A 106 0.77 12.09 7.30
N THR A 107 1.83 12.46 6.57
CA THR A 107 2.15 13.87 6.31
C THR A 107 1.11 14.52 5.41
N TYR A 108 0.76 13.86 4.29
CA TYR A 108 -0.29 14.33 3.40
C TYR A 108 -1.67 14.35 4.06
N LYS A 109 -2.00 13.32 4.85
CA LYS A 109 -3.26 13.27 5.60
C LYS A 109 -3.39 14.47 6.55
N LYS A 110 -2.33 14.79 7.29
CA LYS A 110 -2.31 15.94 8.20
C LYS A 110 -2.49 17.26 7.45
N GLU A 111 -1.78 17.47 6.34
CA GLU A 111 -1.91 18.71 5.57
C GLU A 111 -3.31 18.85 4.97
N TYR A 112 -3.86 17.76 4.43
CA TYR A 112 -5.22 17.75 3.87
C TYR A 112 -6.29 18.06 4.93
N ILE A 113 -6.19 17.49 6.12
CA ILE A 113 -7.12 17.77 7.24
C ILE A 113 -7.05 19.25 7.65
N LYS A 114 -5.84 19.79 7.75
CA LYS A 114 -5.58 21.20 8.08
C LYS A 114 -6.15 22.16 7.04
N GLU A 115 -5.92 21.89 5.74
CA GLU A 115 -6.46 22.71 4.65
C GLU A 115 -7.99 22.64 4.56
N THR A 116 -8.57 21.47 4.86
CA THR A 116 -10.01 21.26 4.76
C THR A 116 -10.77 21.64 6.03
N GLY A 117 -10.08 21.97 7.12
CA GLY A 117 -10.68 22.32 8.41
C GLY A 117 -11.46 21.17 9.06
N LEU A 118 -11.09 19.92 8.75
CA LEU A 118 -11.73 18.71 9.26
C LEU A 118 -11.38 18.42 10.75
N ASP A 119 -10.44 19.17 11.35
CA ASP A 119 -10.01 19.02 12.75
C ASP A 119 -11.13 19.25 13.79
N GLY A 120 -12.20 19.96 13.44
CA GLY A 120 -13.34 20.25 14.32
C GLY A 120 -14.57 19.34 14.12
N ALA A 121 -14.60 18.55 13.04
CA ALA A 121 -15.63 17.53 12.86
C ALA A 121 -15.13 16.29 13.59
N SER A 122 -15.83 15.88 14.65
CA SER A 122 -15.56 14.65 15.39
C SER A 122 -15.47 13.46 14.41
N LEU A 123 -14.24 13.13 13.99
CA LEU A 123 -13.86 11.92 13.27
C LEU A 123 -13.51 10.86 14.31
#